data_AF-A0A1C3WPB2-F1
#
_entry.id   AF-A0A1C3WPB2-F1
#
_cell.length_a   1.000
_cell.length_b   1.000
_cell.length_c   1.000
_cell.angle_alpha   90.00
_cell.angle_beta   90.00
_cell.angle_gamma   90.00
#
_symmetry.space_group_name_H-M   'P 1'
#
loop_
_entity.id
_entity.type
_entity.pdbx_description
1 polymer ?
#
loop_
_entity_poly.entity_id
_entity_poly.type
_entity_poly.pdbx_seq_one_letter_code
_entity_poly.pdbx_strand_id
1 'polypeptide(L)' 'MSIYTQAQYTALCAAIAAGATSVSYQGKSVQYRDLQQMLELKALIEADLNGTKLKRQFRPVTCKRL' A
#
# COMPACT_ATOMS: atom_id res chain seq x y z
N MET A 1 13.33 -8.45 -8.30
CA MET A 1 12.33 -9.49 -7.93
C MET A 1 11.26 -8.79 -7.11
N SER A 2 10.13 -8.48 -7.73
CA SER A 2 8.99 -7.86 -7.03
C SER A 2 8.44 -8.87 -6.03
N ILE A 3 8.40 -8.47 -4.76
CA ILE A 3 8.05 -9.34 -3.62
C ILE A 3 6.54 -9.64 -3.62
N TYR A 4 5.77 -8.88 -4.40
CA TYR A 4 4.31 -8.90 -4.43
C TYR A 4 3.78 -9.45 -5.75
N THR A 5 2.77 -10.31 -5.67
CA THR A 5 2.11 -10.88 -6.86
C THR A 5 0.81 -10.14 -7.16
N GLN A 6 0.43 -10.04 -8.44
CA GLN A 6 -0.81 -9.36 -8.86
C GLN A 6 -2.06 -9.96 -8.20
N ALA A 7 -2.07 -11.28 -7.98
CA ALA A 7 -3.16 -11.99 -7.33
C ALA A 7 -3.34 -11.60 -5.84
N GLN A 8 -2.24 -11.27 -5.14
CA GLN A 8 -2.32 -10.77 -3.77
C GLN A 8 -2.92 -9.36 -3.74
N TYR A 9 -2.52 -8.51 -4.69
CA TYR A 9 -3.06 -7.15 -4.81
C TYR A 9 -4.57 -7.15 -5.09
N THR A 10 -5.06 -8.02 -5.97
CA THR A 10 -6.50 -8.11 -6.26
C THR A 10 -7.29 -8.63 -5.06
N ALA A 11 -6.78 -9.65 -4.36
CA ALA A 11 -7.40 -10.16 -3.13
C ALA A 11 -7.46 -9.09 -2.03
N LEU A 12 -6.39 -8.30 -1.86
CA LEU A 12 -6.35 -7.18 -0.93
C LEU A 12 -7.39 -6.12 -1.28
N CYS A 13 -7.48 -5.71 -2.56
CA CYS A 13 -8.48 -4.75 -3.02
C CYS A 13 -9.92 -5.26 -2.81
N ALA A 14 -10.19 -6.54 -3.06
CA ALA A 14 -11.50 -7.14 -2.82
C ALA A 14 -11.87 -7.12 -1.32
N ALA A 15 -10.92 -7.43 -0.43
CA ALA A 15 -11.15 -7.38 1.01
C ALA A 15 -11.38 -5.95 1.52
N ILE A 16 -10.62 -4.97 1.01
CA ILE A 16 -10.83 -3.54 1.32
C ILE A 16 -12.23 -3.10 0.86
N ALA A 17 -12.65 -3.47 -0.35
CA ALA A 17 -13.98 -3.16 -0.87
C ALA A 17 -15.11 -3.80 -0.04
N ALA A 18 -14.86 -5.01 0.50
CA ALA A 18 -15.78 -5.70 1.40
C ALA A 18 -15.75 -5.18 2.85
N GLY A 19 -14.79 -4.32 3.21
CA GLY A 19 -14.57 -3.87 4.59
C GLY A 19 -14.05 -4.97 5.52
N ALA A 20 -13.49 -6.04 4.97
CA ALA A 20 -12.94 -7.16 5.74
C ALA A 20 -11.47 -6.92 6.08
N THR A 21 -11.08 -7.19 7.32
CA THR A 21 -9.69 -7.12 7.78
C THR A 21 -8.91 -8.43 7.60
N SER A 22 -9.57 -9.49 7.09
CA SER A 22 -8.96 -10.78 6.83
C SER A 22 -8.82 -11.02 5.32
N VAL A 23 -7.61 -11.37 4.88
CA VAL A 23 -7.30 -11.64 3.47
C VAL A 23 -6.69 -13.02 3.34
N SER A 24 -7.28 -13.85 2.48
CA SER A 24 -6.78 -15.19 2.18
C SER A 24 -6.19 -15.23 0.78
N TYR A 25 -4.93 -15.62 0.66
CA TYR A 25 -4.22 -15.76 -0.61
C TYR A 25 -3.34 -17.01 -0.62
N GLN A 26 -3.44 -17.84 -1.67
CA GLN A 26 -2.63 -19.06 -1.84
C GLN A 26 -2.53 -19.95 -0.58
N GLY A 27 -3.64 -20.14 0.12
CA GLY A 27 -3.69 -20.96 1.35
C GLY A 27 -3.10 -20.28 2.60
N LYS A 28 -2.70 -19.02 2.51
CA LYS A 28 -2.30 -18.18 3.65
C LYS A 28 -3.41 -17.22 3.99
N SER A 29 -3.79 -17.19 5.26
CA SER A 29 -4.73 -16.21 5.79
C SER A 29 -3.97 -15.19 6.62
N VAL A 30 -4.09 -13.92 6.26
CA VAL A 30 -3.48 -12.81 6.99
C VAL A 30 -4.60 -11.93 7.52
N GLN A 31 -4.64 -11.77 8.85
CA GLN A 31 -5.52 -10.82 9.51
C GLN A 31 -4.74 -9.53 9.79
N TYR A 32 -5.31 -8.43 9.34
CA TYR A 32 -4.82 -7.09 9.63
C TYR A 32 -5.59 -6.52 10.82
N ARG A 33 -4.94 -5.62 11.55
CA ARG A 33 -5.57 -4.95 12.69
C ARG A 33 -6.62 -3.93 12.24
N ASP A 34 -6.27 -3.15 11.21
CA ASP A 34 -7.03 -1.98 10.78
C ASP A 34 -7.02 -1.82 9.25
N LEU A 35 -8.07 -1.21 8.70
CA LEU A 35 -8.16 -0.89 7.25
C LEU A 35 -7.06 0.08 6.79
N GLN A 36 -6.62 0.98 7.66
CA GLN A 36 -5.55 1.94 7.33
C GLN A 36 -4.24 1.22 6.96
N GLN A 37 -3.90 0.16 7.69
CA GLN A 37 -2.70 -0.63 7.42
C GLN A 37 -2.80 -1.35 6.07
N MET A 38 -4.01 -1.78 5.67
CA MET A 38 -4.24 -2.38 4.34
C MET A 38 -4.05 -1.35 3.22
N LEU A 39 -4.48 -0.10 3.42
CA LEU A 39 -4.27 0.99 2.45
C LEU A 39 -2.79 1.35 2.31
N GLU A 40 -2.03 1.38 3.41
CA GLU A 40 -0.58 1.59 3.38
C GLU A 40 0.14 0.47 2.61
N LEU A 41 -0.24 -0.79 2.85
CA LEU A 41 0.29 -1.93 2.10
C LEU A 41 -0.05 -1.84 0.62
N LYS A 42 -1.29 -1.47 0.28
CA LYS A 42 -1.69 -1.24 -1.11
C LYS A 42 -0.79 -0.22 -1.80
N ALA A 43 -0.53 0.92 -1.15
CA ALA A 43 0.32 1.98 -1.68
C ALA A 43 1.79 1.51 -1.85
N LEU A 44 2.31 0.71 -0.93
CA LEU A 44 3.65 0.11 -1.06
C LEU A 44 3.73 -0.84 -2.27
N ILE A 45 2.72 -1.70 -2.44
CA ILE A 45 2.65 -2.62 -3.58
C ILE A 45 2.56 -1.85 -4.91
N GLU A 46 1.72 -0.82 -4.97
CA GLU A 46 1.59 0.05 -6.15
C GLU A 46 2.91 0.77 -6.46
N ALA A 47 3.62 1.26 -5.45
CA ALA A 47 4.92 1.92 -5.63
C ALA A 47 6.00 0.95 -6.15
N ASP A 48 5.99 -0.30 -5.67
CA ASP A 48 6.90 -1.36 -6.11
C ASP A 48 6.60 -1.79 -7.55
N LEU A 49 5.33 -2.03 -7.87
CA LEU A 49 4.86 -2.41 -9.21
C LEU A 49 5.07 -1.31 -10.26
N ASN A 50 4.76 -0.05 -9.91
CA ASN A 50 4.94 1.08 -10.82
C ASN A 50 6.39 1.61 -10.84
N GLY A 51 7.29 1.08 -10.01
CA GLY A 51 8.66 1.58 -9.87
C GLY A 51 8.76 3.06 -9.45
N THR A 52 7.67 3.62 -8.94
CA THR A 52 7.58 5.04 -8.59
C THR A 52 8.08 5.22 -7.17
N LYS A 53 9.39 5.43 -7.04
CA LYS A 53 9.98 5.91 -5.79
C LYS A 53 9.24 7.18 -5.39
N LEU A 54 8.48 7.14 -4.30
CA LEU A 54 7.78 8.28 -3.73
C LEU A 54 8.78 9.44 -3.65
N LYS A 55 8.63 10.42 -4.56
CA LYS A 55 9.44 11.63 -4.54
C LYS A 55 9.06 12.34 -3.25
N ARG A 56 9.88 12.19 -2.20
CA ARG A 56 9.80 13.02 -1.00
C ARG A 56 9.89 14.46 -1.47
N GLN A 57 8.74 15.13 -1.53
CA GLN A 57 8.69 16.54 -1.88
C GLN A 57 9.23 17.30 -0.68
N PHE A 58 10.53 17.58 -0.68
CA PHE A 58 11.08 18.62 0.16
C PHE A 58 10.39 19.92 -0.21
N ARG A 59 9.53 20.43 0.68
CA ARG A 59 8.99 21.78 0.54
C ARG A 59 10.08 22.72 1.06
N PRO A 60 10.74 23.53 0.20
CA PRO A 60 11.67 24.52 0.71
C PRO A 60 10.88 25.52 1.54
N VAL A 61 11.20 25.61 2.83
CA VAL A 61 10.79 26.73 3.68
C VAL A 61 11.50 27.97 3.15
N THR A 62 10.78 28.76 2.36
CA THR A 62 11.26 30.06 1.90
C THR A 62 11.26 31.01 3.10
N CYS A 63 12.40 31.10 3.79
CA CYS A 63 12.66 32.20 4.71
C CYS A 63 12.72 33.50 3.89
N LYS A 64 11.60 34.20 3.81
CA LYS A 64 11.54 35.57 3.31
C LYS A 64 12.08 36.48 4.41
N ARG A 65 13.40 36.66 4.44
CA ARG A 65 14.07 37.58 5.37
C ARG A 65 13.85 39.00 4.85
N LEU A 66 13.02 39.76 5.59
CA LEU A 66 12.79 41.20 5.47
C LEU A 66 14.07 41.98 5.78
#